data_AF-A0A482XWJ4-F1
#
_entry.id   AF-A0A482XWJ4-F1
#
_cell.length_a   1.000
_cell.length_b   1.000
_cell.length_c   1.000
_cell.angle_alpha   90.00
_cell.angle_beta   90.00
_cell.angle_gamma   90.00
#
_symmetry.space_group_name_H-M   'P 1'
#
loop_
_entity.id
_entity.type
_entity.pdbx_description
1 polymer ?
#
loop_
_entity_poly.entity_id
_entity_poly.type
_entity_poly.pdbx_seq_one_letter_code
_entity_poly.pdbx_strand_id
1 'polypeptide(L)'
;MTPTREPDRPALTVVCHVRAPLLLEPVDEQIETIQACETEGAIDDLLLRSWPKEIALSEESPHQEVLESYERFSAWADERGVTIRPPFRKRTTTSQVTGETRERLVTPLLCLELYAGDELLGVFPHSDEATTDTYTTDEAIATLRTGGLPTPLGSVTDSDERLESGTADTCPDCGGSLIDGQGLFACSDCGWIGTVSESGRRESQPTRPTREGEPSIVEPQ
;
A
#
# COMPACT_ATOMS: atom_id res chain seq x y z
N MET A 1 -18.13 30.97 -3.57
CA MET A 1 -18.46 29.61 -4.03
C MET A 1 -17.49 28.70 -3.31
N THR A 2 -17.94 28.08 -2.22
CA THR A 2 -17.14 27.10 -1.48
C THR A 2 -17.30 25.78 -2.22
N PRO A 3 -16.23 25.09 -2.63
CA PRO A 3 -16.37 23.76 -3.21
C PRO A 3 -17.01 22.86 -2.14
N THR A 4 -18.13 22.24 -2.50
CA THR A 4 -18.75 21.17 -1.73
C THR A 4 -17.77 20.00 -1.72
N ARG A 5 -16.99 19.88 -0.65
CA ARG A 5 -16.19 18.69 -0.37
C ARG A 5 -17.15 17.52 -0.26
N GLU A 6 -17.00 16.52 -1.14
CA GLU A 6 -17.75 15.27 -1.06
C GLU A 6 -17.57 14.67 0.34
N PRO A 7 -18.65 14.45 1.12
CA PRO A 7 -18.57 14.34 2.57
C PRO A 7 -18.13 12.95 3.07
N ASP A 8 -17.62 12.07 2.20
CA ASP A 8 -17.45 10.65 2.56
C ASP A 8 -16.02 10.11 2.46
N ARG A 9 -15.05 10.95 2.06
CA ARG A 9 -13.62 10.57 2.13
C ARG A 9 -13.03 11.07 3.45
N PRO A 10 -12.42 10.19 4.28
CA PRO A 10 -11.69 10.63 5.46
C PRO A 10 -10.57 11.60 5.05
N ALA A 11 -10.34 12.61 5.88
CA ALA A 11 -9.32 13.61 5.61
C ALA A 11 -7.92 12.97 5.59
N LEU A 12 -7.17 13.24 4.52
CA LEU A 12 -5.84 12.71 4.27
C LEU A 12 -4.77 13.67 4.80
N THR A 13 -4.15 13.31 5.92
CA THR A 13 -3.05 14.06 6.51
C THR A 13 -1.71 13.41 6.16
N VAL A 14 -0.74 14.21 5.73
CA VAL A 14 0.62 13.76 5.45
C VAL A 14 1.58 14.36 6.47
N VAL A 15 2.36 13.52 7.16
CA VAL A 15 3.49 13.97 7.98
C VAL A 15 4.77 13.71 7.21
N CYS A 16 5.56 14.76 6.99
CA CYS A 16 6.81 14.70 6.24
C CYS A 16 7.99 15.01 7.16
N HIS A 17 8.81 13.99 7.42
CA HIS A 17 10.03 14.09 8.21
C HIS A 17 11.25 14.32 7.34
N VAL A 18 12.02 15.36 7.66
CA VAL A 18 13.19 15.80 6.92
C VAL A 18 14.41 15.87 7.84
N ARG A 19 15.58 15.41 7.38
CA ARG A 19 16.83 15.62 8.13
C ARG A 19 17.28 17.08 8.07
N ALA A 20 17.42 17.73 9.22
CA ALA A 20 17.86 19.12 9.29
C ALA A 20 19.39 19.30 9.36
N PRO A 21 19.94 20.39 8.77
CA PRO A 21 19.57 21.00 7.50
C PRO A 21 20.51 20.47 6.41
N LEU A 22 20.01 19.56 5.58
CA LEU A 22 20.63 19.27 4.30
C LEU A 22 19.69 19.84 3.22
N LEU A 23 19.99 21.06 2.77
CA LEU A 23 19.43 21.64 1.54
C LEU A 23 20.02 20.86 0.37
N LEU A 24 19.40 19.73 0.06
CA LEU A 24 19.69 18.96 -1.13
C LEU A 24 18.57 19.28 -2.10
N GLU A 25 18.90 19.74 -3.31
CA GLU A 25 17.91 20.11 -4.33
C GLU A 25 16.79 19.06 -4.50
N PRO A 26 17.06 17.73 -4.53
CA PRO A 26 15.99 16.73 -4.64
C PRO A 26 15.05 16.64 -3.44
N VAL A 27 15.50 17.05 -2.25
CA VAL A 27 14.67 17.08 -1.03
C VAL A 27 13.81 18.33 -1.03
N ASP A 28 14.38 19.48 -1.42
CA ASP A 28 13.65 20.74 -1.55
C ASP A 28 12.53 20.61 -2.60
N GLU A 29 12.82 20.03 -3.77
CA GLU A 29 11.82 19.77 -4.82
C GLU A 29 10.68 18.86 -4.32
N GLN A 30 10.98 17.80 -3.56
CA GLN A 30 9.95 16.92 -3.01
C GLN A 30 9.10 17.63 -1.96
N ILE A 31 9.69 18.49 -1.12
CA ILE A 31 8.97 19.30 -0.13
C ILE A 31 8.04 20.30 -0.83
N GLU A 32 8.54 21.02 -1.82
CA GLU A 32 7.72 21.95 -2.62
C GLU A 32 6.58 21.21 -3.32
N THR A 33 6.86 20.01 -3.84
CA THR A 33 5.87 19.20 -4.54
C THR A 33 4.76 18.71 -3.60
N ILE A 34 5.09 18.22 -2.40
CA ILE A 34 4.06 17.78 -1.44
C ILE A 34 3.28 18.97 -0.85
N GLN A 35 3.90 20.15 -0.72
CA GLN A 35 3.20 21.39 -0.38
C GLN A 35 2.20 21.82 -1.47
N ALA A 36 2.55 21.62 -2.75
CA ALA A 36 1.63 21.85 -3.85
C ALA A 36 0.43 20.90 -3.78
N CYS A 37 0.62 19.63 -3.39
CA CYS A 37 -0.50 18.70 -3.19
C CYS A 37 -1.52 19.21 -2.17
N GLU A 38 -1.08 19.84 -1.08
CA GLU A 38 -1.98 20.44 -0.08
C GLU A 38 -2.71 21.65 -0.65
N THR A 39 -1.97 22.54 -1.31
CA THR A 39 -2.52 23.76 -1.91
C THR A 39 -3.57 23.45 -3.00
N GLU A 40 -3.35 22.37 -3.75
CA GLU A 40 -4.24 21.91 -4.82
C GLU A 40 -5.39 21.03 -4.30
N GLY A 41 -5.41 20.69 -3.00
CA GLY A 41 -6.46 19.89 -2.37
C GLY A 41 -6.36 18.39 -2.64
N ALA A 42 -5.21 17.90 -3.11
CA ALA A 42 -4.93 16.47 -3.26
C ALA A 42 -4.66 15.78 -1.92
N ILE A 43 -4.12 16.53 -0.94
CA ILE A 43 -4.06 16.16 0.47
C ILE A 43 -4.75 17.25 1.29
N ASP A 44 -5.20 16.92 2.49
CA ASP A 44 -5.96 17.84 3.33
C ASP A 44 -5.12 18.66 4.29
N ASP A 45 -4.02 18.07 4.77
CA ASP A 45 -3.12 18.69 5.73
C ASP A 45 -1.70 18.15 5.57
N LEU A 46 -0.71 19.03 5.66
CA LEU A 46 0.71 18.70 5.60
C LEU A 46 1.45 19.18 6.85
N LEU A 47 2.06 18.23 7.57
CA LEU A 47 2.89 18.51 8.75
C LEU A 47 4.37 18.26 8.44
N LEU A 48 5.15 19.34 8.31
CA LEU A 48 6.61 19.25 8.20
C LEU A 48 7.27 19.09 9.57
N ARG A 49 8.16 18.10 9.69
CA ARG A 49 8.92 17.79 10.91
C ARG A 49 10.39 17.58 10.58
N SER A 50 11.26 18.01 11.49
CA SER A 50 12.69 17.71 11.38
C SER A 50 13.06 16.55 12.28
N TRP A 51 13.96 15.68 11.83
CA TRP A 51 14.56 14.63 12.66
C TRP A 51 16.08 14.54 12.53
N PRO A 52 16.79 14.06 13.57
CA PRO A 52 18.23 13.87 13.53
C PRO A 52 18.63 12.74 12.56
N LYS A 53 19.88 12.80 12.10
CA LYS A 53 20.45 11.76 11.22
C LYS A 53 20.55 10.41 11.93
N GLU A 54 21.08 10.40 13.15
CA GLU A 54 21.30 9.19 13.93
C GLU A 54 20.85 9.40 15.38
N ILE A 55 20.23 8.39 15.96
CA ILE A 55 19.63 8.43 17.30
C ILE A 55 20.12 7.23 18.11
N ALA A 56 20.33 7.39 19.41
CA ALA A 56 20.60 6.26 20.30
C ALA A 56 19.37 5.34 20.40
N LEU A 57 19.54 4.03 20.21
CA LEU A 57 18.50 3.07 20.58
C LEU A 57 18.59 2.80 22.08
N SER A 58 18.11 3.76 22.88
CA SER A 58 18.10 3.69 24.34
C SER A 58 16.97 4.54 24.92
N GLU A 59 16.42 4.13 26.07
CA GLU A 59 15.38 4.88 26.81
C GLU A 59 15.86 6.28 27.27
N GLU A 60 17.17 6.48 27.40
CA GLU A 60 17.78 7.76 27.76
C GLU A 60 18.03 8.69 26.54
N SER A 61 17.60 8.29 25.35
CA SER A 61 17.76 9.12 24.14
C SER A 61 16.93 10.40 24.27
N PRO A 62 17.47 11.59 23.92
CA PRO A 62 16.72 12.84 23.91
C PRO A 62 15.70 12.95 22.76
N HIS A 63 15.64 11.94 21.87
CA HIS A 63 14.77 11.88 20.70
C HIS A 63 13.81 10.69 20.79
N GLN A 64 13.13 10.53 21.92
CA GLN A 64 12.17 9.44 22.14
C GLN A 64 11.04 9.47 21.10
N GLU A 65 10.60 10.66 20.70
CA GLU A 65 9.53 10.85 19.71
C GLU A 65 9.84 10.18 18.35
N VAL A 66 11.12 10.12 17.97
CA VAL A 66 11.54 9.46 16.73
C VAL A 66 11.65 7.95 16.91
N LEU A 67 11.99 7.47 18.12
CA LEU A 67 11.98 6.05 18.44
C LEU A 67 10.55 5.50 18.46
N GLU A 68 9.63 6.21 19.10
CA GLU A 68 8.20 5.88 19.10
C GLU A 68 7.63 5.85 17.66
N SER A 69 8.00 6.84 16.84
CA SER A 69 7.62 6.85 15.42
C SER A 69 8.21 5.65 14.67
N TYR A 70 9.48 5.33 14.88
CA TYR A 70 10.14 4.18 14.28
C TYR A 70 9.48 2.85 14.68
N GLU A 71 9.12 2.66 15.95
CA GLU A 71 8.42 1.48 16.44
C GLU A 71 7.03 1.35 15.80
N ARG A 72 6.29 2.45 15.73
CA ARG A 72 4.98 2.51 15.05
C ARG A 72 5.08 2.17 13.56
N PHE A 73 6.10 2.65 12.87
CA PHE A 73 6.34 2.32 11.46
C PHE A 73 6.73 0.86 11.27
N SER A 74 7.53 0.31 12.17
CA SER A 74 7.88 -1.10 12.15
C SER A 74 6.66 -1.98 12.34
N ALA A 75 5.79 -1.67 13.30
CA ALA A 75 4.53 -2.39 13.49
C ALA A 75 3.63 -2.32 12.25
N TRP A 76 3.44 -1.13 11.68
CA TRP A 76 2.69 -0.94 10.43
C TRP A 76 3.23 -1.79 9.27
N ALA A 77 4.56 -1.87 9.16
CA ALA A 77 5.24 -2.59 8.09
C ALA A 77 5.08 -4.12 8.26
N ASP A 78 5.30 -4.62 9.47
CA ASP A 78 5.16 -6.03 9.83
C ASP A 78 3.73 -6.53 9.54
N GLU A 79 2.70 -5.73 9.89
CA GLU A 79 1.30 -6.03 9.60
C GLU A 79 0.98 -6.15 8.09
N ARG A 80 1.79 -5.52 7.24
CA ARG A 80 1.54 -5.42 5.78
C ARG A 80 2.51 -6.25 4.95
N GLY A 81 3.38 -7.03 5.58
CA GLY A 81 4.39 -7.83 4.88
C GLY A 81 5.40 -6.97 4.10
N VAL A 82 5.64 -5.75 4.58
CA VAL A 82 6.64 -4.83 4.03
C VAL A 82 7.66 -4.49 5.10
N THR A 83 8.73 -3.81 4.72
CA THR A 83 9.79 -3.41 5.64
C THR A 83 10.22 -1.98 5.40
N ILE A 84 10.35 -1.19 6.47
CA ILE A 84 10.95 0.15 6.40
C ILE A 84 12.49 0.12 6.31
N ARG A 85 13.07 -1.07 6.12
CA ARG A 85 14.50 -1.30 5.88
C ARG A 85 14.69 -1.65 4.40
N PRO A 86 15.76 -1.18 3.74
CA PRO A 86 16.93 -0.48 4.26
C PRO A 86 16.84 1.05 4.51
N PRO A 87 15.75 1.79 4.26
CA PRO A 87 15.71 3.24 4.54
C PRO A 87 16.04 3.61 5.99
N PHE A 88 15.45 2.89 6.95
CA PHE A 88 15.87 2.92 8.34
C PHE A 88 16.94 1.86 8.59
N ARG A 89 18.06 2.24 9.20
CA ARG A 89 19.17 1.30 9.47
C ARG A 89 19.53 1.28 10.94
N LYS A 90 19.81 0.10 11.47
CA LYS A 90 20.48 -0.04 12.77
C LYS A 90 22.00 -0.12 12.54
N ARG A 91 22.77 0.67 13.28
CA ARG A 91 24.23 0.65 13.27
C ARG A 91 24.78 0.46 14.67
N THR A 92 25.70 -0.46 14.83
CA THR A 92 26.45 -0.65 16.07
C THR A 92 27.70 0.23 16.04
N THR A 93 27.88 1.06 17.06
CA THR A 93 29.06 1.92 17.21
C THR A 93 29.73 1.64 18.55
N THR A 94 31.04 1.42 18.54
CA THR A 94 31.84 1.24 19.76
C THR A 94 32.64 2.51 20.03
N SER A 95 32.48 3.06 21.24
CA SER A 95 33.27 4.19 21.72
C SER A 95 34.73 3.75 21.90
N GLN A 96 35.66 4.41 21.22
CA GLN A 96 37.09 4.11 21.39
C GLN A 96 37.64 4.58 22.75
N VAL A 97 36.93 5.48 23.43
CA VAL A 97 37.34 6.03 24.73
C VAL A 97 36.84 5.16 25.88
N THR A 98 35.57 4.73 25.83
CA THR A 98 34.95 3.96 26.92
C THR A 98 34.89 2.45 26.63
N GLY A 99 35.13 2.02 25.39
CA GLY A 99 34.93 0.64 24.95
C GLY A 99 33.46 0.22 24.83
N GLU A 100 32.52 1.10 25.22
CA GLU A 100 31.10 0.80 25.21
C GLU A 100 30.56 0.72 23.80
N THR A 101 29.78 -0.33 23.54
CA THR A 101 29.09 -0.53 22.27
C THR A 101 27.64 -0.10 22.41
N ARG A 102 27.17 0.71 21.47
CA ARG A 102 25.80 1.24 21.47
C ARG A 102 25.19 1.08 20.08
N GLU A 103 23.93 0.67 20.03
CA GLU A 103 23.15 0.67 18.80
C GLU A 103 22.59 2.05 18.50
N ARG A 104 22.57 2.39 17.20
CA ARG A 104 22.07 3.65 16.67
C ARG A 104 21.04 3.38 15.59
N LEU A 105 19.95 4.12 15.61
CA LEU A 105 19.01 4.21 14.50
C LEU A 105 19.47 5.30 13.55
N VAL A 106 19.60 4.98 12.27
CA VAL A 106 19.86 5.91 11.17
C VAL A 106 18.54 6.09 10.43
N THR A 107 18.02 7.31 10.44
CA THR A 107 16.78 7.68 9.74
C THR A 107 16.98 7.74 8.21
N PRO A 108 15.95 7.81 7.38
CA PRO A 108 16.11 8.24 5.99
C PRO A 108 16.25 9.77 5.88
N LEU A 109 16.62 10.26 4.68
CA LEU A 109 16.69 11.71 4.41
C LEU A 109 15.31 12.36 4.47
N LEU A 110 14.32 11.68 3.88
CA LEU A 110 12.93 12.05 3.82
C LEU A 110 12.08 10.83 4.20
N CYS A 111 10.99 11.04 4.94
CA CYS A 111 10.00 10.01 5.25
C CYS A 111 8.61 10.61 5.28
N LEU A 112 7.65 9.92 4.70
CA LEU A 112 6.24 10.31 4.68
C LEU A 112 5.43 9.31 5.51
N GLU A 113 4.55 9.84 6.33
CA GLU A 113 3.45 9.09 6.95
C GLU A 113 2.14 9.61 6.37
N LEU A 114 1.25 8.71 5.95
CA LEU A 114 -0.06 9.04 5.41
C LEU A 114 -1.14 8.56 6.38
N TYR A 115 -2.07 9.45 6.73
CA TYR A 115 -3.16 9.17 7.64
C TYR A 115 -4.53 9.46 7.05
N ALA A 116 -5.49 8.60 7.34
CA ALA A 116 -6.91 8.89 7.18
C ALA A 116 -7.54 9.03 8.57
N GLY A 117 -7.77 10.27 9.01
CA GLY A 117 -8.08 10.52 10.42
C GLY A 117 -6.92 10.09 11.32
N ASP A 118 -7.17 9.17 12.26
CA ASP A 118 -6.15 8.66 13.19
C ASP A 118 -5.45 7.38 12.68
N GLU A 119 -5.85 6.88 11.52
CA GLU A 119 -5.37 5.61 10.99
C GLU A 119 -4.14 5.80 10.09
N LEU A 120 -3.03 5.14 10.43
CA LEU A 120 -1.81 5.13 9.62
C LEU A 120 -1.98 4.23 8.40
N LEU A 121 -2.15 4.85 7.23
CA LEU A 121 -2.35 4.16 5.96
C LEU A 121 -1.04 3.67 5.35
N GLY A 122 0.01 4.50 5.42
CA GLY A 122 1.25 4.26 4.68
C GLY A 122 2.48 4.94 5.27
N VAL A 123 3.64 4.27 5.18
CA VAL A 123 4.95 4.85 5.49
C VAL A 123 5.86 4.73 4.27
N PHE A 124 6.47 5.83 3.84
CA PHE A 124 7.40 5.85 2.71
C PHE A 124 8.72 6.51 3.09
N PRO A 125 9.87 6.01 2.64
CA PRO A 125 10.01 4.83 1.79
C PRO A 125 9.92 3.52 2.60
N HIS A 126 9.48 2.45 1.94
CA HIS A 126 9.54 1.08 2.44
C HIS A 126 9.85 0.13 1.28
N SER A 127 10.16 -1.12 1.59
CA SER A 127 10.40 -2.17 0.61
C SER A 127 9.43 -3.31 0.82
N ASP A 128 8.99 -3.92 -0.27
CA ASP A 128 8.17 -5.14 -0.23
C ASP A 128 9.08 -6.35 0.02
N GLU A 129 8.72 -7.19 1.00
CA GLU A 129 9.60 -8.29 1.42
C GLU A 129 9.66 -9.43 0.38
N ALA A 130 8.63 -9.60 -0.44
CA ALA A 130 8.56 -10.67 -1.44
C ALA A 130 9.32 -10.32 -2.72
N THR A 131 9.23 -9.07 -3.15
CA THR A 131 9.80 -8.58 -4.42
C THR A 131 11.13 -7.87 -4.22
N THR A 132 11.43 -7.37 -3.02
CA THR A 132 12.56 -6.48 -2.71
C THR A 132 12.47 -5.11 -3.40
N ASP A 133 11.37 -4.81 -4.07
CA ASP A 133 11.14 -3.48 -4.66
C ASP A 133 10.97 -2.44 -3.56
N THR A 134 11.52 -1.25 -3.79
CA THR A 134 11.45 -0.13 -2.84
C THR A 134 10.50 0.93 -3.36
N TYR A 135 9.43 1.18 -2.62
CA TYR A 135 8.51 2.27 -2.85
C TYR A 135 9.06 3.53 -2.21
N THR A 136 9.33 4.54 -3.03
CA THR A 136 10.02 5.76 -2.65
C THR A 136 9.07 6.88 -2.23
N THR A 137 9.60 7.92 -1.59
CA THR A 137 8.82 9.14 -1.30
C THR A 137 8.40 9.86 -2.57
N ASP A 138 9.24 9.85 -3.61
CA ASP A 138 8.94 10.48 -4.90
C ASP A 138 7.74 9.83 -5.59
N GLU A 139 7.72 8.50 -5.65
CA GLU A 139 6.58 7.74 -6.21
C GLU A 139 5.29 7.96 -5.40
N ALA A 140 5.40 8.05 -4.07
CA ALA A 140 4.27 8.36 -3.22
C ALA A 140 3.71 9.76 -3.49
N ILE A 141 4.59 10.77 -3.58
CA ILE A 141 4.22 12.15 -3.91
C ILE A 141 3.58 12.21 -5.31
N ALA A 142 4.19 11.56 -6.30
CA ALA A 142 3.66 11.51 -7.66
C ALA A 142 2.25 10.91 -7.70
N THR A 143 2.00 9.86 -6.93
CA THR A 143 0.66 9.25 -6.81
C THR A 143 -0.34 10.22 -6.17
N LEU A 144 0.04 10.85 -5.05
CA LEU A 144 -0.81 11.82 -4.34
C LEU A 144 -1.22 12.99 -5.24
N ARG A 145 -0.30 13.52 -6.05
CA ARG A 145 -0.60 14.61 -7.01
C ARG A 145 -1.71 14.28 -8.00
N THR A 146 -1.90 13.00 -8.32
CA THR A 146 -2.96 12.55 -9.23
C THR A 146 -4.30 12.34 -8.51
N GLY A 147 -4.37 12.60 -7.20
CA GLY A 147 -5.51 12.32 -6.33
C GLY A 147 -5.62 10.85 -5.89
N GLY A 148 -4.74 10.00 -6.41
CA GLY A 148 -4.61 8.61 -6.03
C GLY A 148 -3.98 8.43 -4.65
N LEU A 149 -4.03 7.22 -4.13
CA LEU A 149 -3.37 6.85 -2.89
C LEU A 149 -2.25 5.81 -3.18
N PRO A 150 -1.01 6.02 -2.69
CA PRO A 150 0.13 5.18 -3.03
C PRO A 150 0.13 3.85 -2.28
N THR A 151 0.30 2.73 -2.97
CA THR A 151 0.36 1.40 -2.33
C THR A 151 1.70 1.14 -1.64
N PRO A 152 1.73 0.26 -0.62
CA PRO A 152 0.63 -0.45 0.01
C PRO A 152 -0.09 0.45 1.01
N LEU A 153 -1.42 0.47 0.90
CA LEU A 153 -2.32 1.07 1.87
C LEU A 153 -3.30 0.01 2.26
N GLY A 154 -3.59 -0.08 3.54
CA GLY A 154 -4.73 -0.83 4.03
C GLY A 154 -4.96 -0.39 5.45
N SER A 155 -6.21 -0.40 5.86
CA SER A 155 -6.52 -0.37 7.29
C SER A 155 -6.14 -1.69 7.92
N VAL A 156 -5.87 -1.69 9.22
CA VAL A 156 -5.75 -2.95 10.00
C VAL A 156 -7.07 -3.74 9.94
N THR A 157 -8.17 -3.07 9.56
CA THR A 157 -9.49 -3.66 9.35
C THR A 157 -9.65 -4.30 7.96
N ASP A 158 -8.94 -3.83 6.94
CA ASP A 158 -8.83 -4.46 5.61
C ASP A 158 -7.90 -5.68 5.59
N SER A 159 -7.16 -5.92 6.67
CA SER A 159 -6.25 -7.07 6.77
C SER A 159 -6.97 -8.42 6.79
N ASP A 160 -8.27 -8.44 7.10
CA ASP A 160 -9.12 -9.64 6.89
C ASP A 160 -9.46 -9.86 5.40
N GLU A 161 -9.37 -8.81 4.56
CA GLU A 161 -9.58 -8.90 3.12
C GLU A 161 -8.26 -9.05 2.34
N ARG A 162 -7.09 -8.76 2.94
CA ARG A 162 -5.79 -8.82 2.22
C ARG A 162 -5.14 -10.20 2.14
N LEU A 163 -5.69 -11.20 2.83
CA LEU A 163 -5.48 -12.61 2.49
C LEU A 163 -6.36 -13.06 1.32
N GLU A 164 -7.27 -12.21 0.86
CA GLU A 164 -7.96 -12.36 -0.41
C GLU A 164 -7.32 -11.44 -1.45
N SER A 165 -6.27 -11.95 -2.12
CA SER A 165 -6.17 -11.74 -3.57
C SER A 165 -7.36 -12.41 -4.29
N GLY A 166 -8.59 -12.10 -3.84
CA GLY A 166 -9.87 -12.70 -4.15
C GLY A 166 -10.81 -11.75 -4.90
N THR A 167 -10.29 -10.68 -5.50
CA THR A 167 -10.94 -10.10 -6.70
C THR A 167 -10.99 -11.11 -7.86
N ALA A 168 -10.47 -12.34 -7.66
CA ALA A 168 -10.58 -13.52 -8.50
C ALA A 168 -11.89 -14.34 -8.34
N ASP A 169 -12.77 -14.05 -7.35
CA ASP A 169 -13.93 -14.92 -7.06
C ASP A 169 -15.32 -14.29 -7.27
N THR A 170 -15.38 -13.06 -7.78
CA THR A 170 -16.68 -12.38 -8.04
C THR A 170 -17.16 -12.58 -9.47
N CYS A 171 -18.39 -13.07 -9.67
CA CYS A 171 -18.99 -13.29 -10.97
C CYS A 171 -19.05 -12.01 -11.81
N PRO A 172 -18.56 -12.01 -13.07
CA PRO A 172 -18.55 -10.81 -13.91
C PRO A 172 -19.94 -10.33 -14.33
N ASP A 173 -20.96 -11.20 -14.30
CA ASP A 173 -22.31 -10.84 -14.75
C ASP A 173 -23.19 -10.27 -13.63
N CYS A 174 -23.06 -10.76 -12.39
CA CYS A 174 -23.97 -10.41 -11.30
C CYS A 174 -23.29 -9.92 -10.03
N GLY A 175 -21.96 -9.99 -9.94
CA GLY A 175 -21.24 -9.65 -8.71
C GLY A 175 -21.36 -10.70 -7.59
N GLY A 176 -21.99 -11.84 -7.85
CA GLY A 176 -22.14 -12.95 -6.88
C GLY A 176 -20.85 -13.77 -6.70
N SER A 177 -20.84 -14.68 -5.74
CA SER A 177 -19.66 -15.53 -5.46
C SER A 177 -19.52 -16.65 -6.49
N LEU A 178 -18.28 -16.98 -6.87
CA LEU A 178 -17.94 -18.10 -7.75
C LEU A 178 -17.38 -19.29 -6.95
N ILE A 179 -17.74 -20.48 -7.40
CA ILE A 179 -17.22 -21.75 -6.91
C ILE A 179 -16.17 -22.24 -7.91
N ASP A 180 -14.91 -22.42 -7.48
CA ASP A 180 -13.85 -23.04 -8.29
C ASP A 180 -13.87 -24.56 -8.15
N GLY A 181 -14.01 -25.25 -9.28
CA GLY A 181 -13.77 -26.67 -9.42
C GLY A 181 -12.74 -26.95 -10.50
N GLN A 182 -11.47 -27.12 -10.11
CA GLN A 182 -10.38 -27.53 -11.02
C GLN A 182 -10.17 -26.56 -12.20
N GLY A 183 -10.22 -25.25 -11.95
CA GLY A 183 -10.01 -24.21 -12.98
C GLY A 183 -11.26 -23.87 -13.79
N LEU A 184 -12.42 -24.39 -13.36
CA LEU A 184 -13.74 -24.04 -13.87
C LEU A 184 -14.51 -23.32 -12.76
N PHE A 185 -14.97 -22.11 -13.07
CA PHE A 185 -15.69 -21.26 -12.13
C PHE A 185 -17.18 -21.30 -12.44
N ALA A 186 -18.01 -21.48 -11.42
CA ALA A 186 -19.46 -21.46 -11.54
C ALA A 186 -20.10 -20.51 -10.53
N CYS A 187 -21.02 -19.65 -10.98
CA CYS A 187 -21.79 -18.79 -10.09
C CYS A 187 -23.07 -19.49 -9.65
N SER A 188 -23.31 -19.60 -8.35
CA SER A 188 -24.55 -20.16 -7.79
C SER A 188 -25.76 -19.24 -7.97
N ASP A 189 -25.55 -17.92 -8.11
CA ASP A 189 -26.63 -16.93 -8.13
C ASP A 189 -27.24 -16.74 -9.53
N CYS A 190 -26.41 -16.67 -10.57
CA CYS A 190 -26.87 -16.45 -11.95
C CYS A 190 -26.57 -17.62 -12.91
N GLY A 191 -25.89 -18.67 -12.43
CA GLY A 191 -25.56 -19.85 -13.24
C GLY A 191 -24.46 -19.63 -14.27
N TRP A 192 -23.68 -18.55 -14.15
CA TRP A 192 -22.55 -18.28 -15.03
C TRP A 192 -21.47 -19.35 -14.89
N ILE A 193 -20.83 -19.74 -16.00
CA ILE A 193 -19.71 -20.71 -16.02
C ILE A 193 -18.59 -20.19 -16.93
N GLY A 194 -17.35 -20.21 -16.45
CA GLY A 194 -16.20 -19.79 -17.24
C GLY A 194 -14.85 -20.28 -16.70
N THR A 195 -13.79 -20.01 -17.45
CA THR A 195 -12.41 -20.38 -17.10
C THR A 195 -11.52 -19.15 -17.05
N VAL A 196 -10.40 -19.22 -16.32
CA VAL A 196 -9.38 -18.18 -16.30
C VAL A 196 -8.37 -18.42 -17.43
N SER A 197 -8.13 -17.43 -18.27
CA SER A 197 -7.09 -17.46 -19.31
C SER A 197 -5.69 -17.33 -18.70
N GLU A 198 -4.64 -17.68 -19.46
CA GLU A 198 -3.24 -17.48 -19.04
C GLU A 198 -2.89 -16.01 -18.73
N SER A 199 -3.69 -15.06 -19.23
CA SER A 199 -3.61 -13.63 -18.95
C SER A 199 -4.42 -13.19 -17.72
N GLY A 200 -4.97 -14.12 -16.94
CA GLY A 200 -5.76 -13.85 -15.74
C GLY A 200 -7.17 -13.33 -16.01
N ARG A 201 -7.63 -13.33 -17.27
CA ARG A 201 -8.95 -12.84 -17.67
C ARG A 201 -9.97 -13.99 -17.67
N ARG A 202 -11.15 -13.78 -17.10
CA ARG A 202 -12.24 -14.78 -17.12
C ARG A 202 -13.02 -14.68 -18.42
N GLU A 203 -13.12 -15.80 -19.12
CA GLU A 203 -13.86 -15.90 -20.36
C GLU A 203 -15.03 -16.88 -20.17
N SER A 204 -16.23 -16.43 -20.52
CA SER A 204 -17.42 -17.29 -20.53
C SER A 204 -17.18 -18.41 -21.53
N GLN A 205 -17.35 -19.66 -21.10
CA GLN A 205 -17.21 -20.77 -22.02
C GLN A 205 -18.39 -20.70 -23.01
N PRO A 206 -18.16 -20.63 -24.34
CA PRO A 206 -19.26 -20.70 -25.28
C PRO A 206 -19.96 -22.05 -25.09
N THR A 207 -21.26 -22.00 -24.84
CA THR A 207 -22.12 -23.17 -24.71
C THR A 207 -21.87 -24.06 -25.92
N ARG A 208 -21.21 -25.21 -25.71
CA ARG A 208 -21.06 -26.20 -26.78
C ARG A 208 -22.47 -26.56 -27.23
N PRO A 209 -22.87 -26.32 -28.49
CA PRO A 209 -24.22 -26.62 -28.90
C PRO A 209 -24.47 -28.10 -28.65
N THR A 210 -25.52 -28.35 -27.87
CA THR A 210 -26.09 -29.67 -27.66
C THR A 210 -26.25 -30.31 -29.03
N ARG A 211 -25.59 -31.44 -29.24
CA ARG A 211 -25.73 -32.24 -30.45
C ARG A 211 -27.15 -32.81 -30.42
N GLU A 212 -28.10 -32.04 -30.94
CA GLU A 212 -29.49 -32.45 -31.10
C GLU A 212 -29.51 -33.74 -31.93
N GLY A 213 -30.26 -34.70 -31.42
CA GLY A 213 -30.34 -36.05 -31.97
C GLY A 213 -30.76 -36.04 -33.43
N GLU A 214 -30.03 -36.82 -34.22
CA GLU A 214 -30.46 -37.21 -35.56
C GLU A 214 -31.78 -37.99 -35.44
N PRO A 215 -32.87 -37.54 -36.10
CA PRO A 215 -34.15 -38.24 -36.06
C PRO A 215 -34.13 -39.48 -36.96
N SER A 216 -34.64 -40.57 -36.38
CA SER A 216 -34.96 -41.84 -37.02
C SER A 216 -35.81 -41.64 -38.28
N ILE A 217 -35.26 -42.02 -39.43
CA ILE A 217 -36.04 -42.28 -40.64
C ILE A 217 -36.80 -43.60 -40.42
N VAL A 218 -38.11 -43.47 -40.26
CA VAL A 218 -39.09 -44.54 -40.43
C VAL A 218 -39.75 -44.30 -41.79
N GLU A 219 -39.49 -45.17 -42.77
CA GLU A 219 -40.29 -45.24 -44.00
C GLU A 219 -41.48 -46.20 -43.79
N PRO A 220 -42.68 -45.88 -44.31
CA PRO A 220 -43.84 -46.76 -44.20
C PRO A 220 -44.06 -47.62 -45.46
N GLN A 221 -44.56 -48.84 -45.19
CA GLN A 221 -45.17 -49.88 -46.06
C GLN A 221 -44.19 -50.84 -46.76
#